data_AF-A0A378KNW9-F1
#
_entry.id   AF-A0A378KNW9-F1
#
_cell.length_a   1.000
_cell.length_b   1.000
_cell.length_c   1.000
_cell.angle_alpha   90.00
_cell.angle_beta   90.00
_cell.angle_gamma   90.00
#
_symmetry.space_group_name_H-M   'P 1'
#
loop_
_entity.id
_entity.type
_entity.pdbx_description
1 polymer ?
#
loop_
_entity_poly.entity_id
_entity_poly.type
_entity_poly.pdbx_seq_one_letter_code
_entity_poly.pdbx_strand_id
1 'polypeptide(L)'
;MDTTEHTELGNELRLENAENNPYLRIDESGVLHLRLQRFSDNYLPEPMQLEMSAGEIIAMAGDFFTEANWTMDLDLPKCDHYKSAIDLGRYLINQKCDSKEEAALIKAYNNLAAPDVSRKQIDTIYKITNSNYIPFSPTLDFYMKQLMYVLRVKNYGEMVTRNQTHFTPWSVKVYVLGHSIALRYAHLAYELKQWATDSNYHSENPDFQSIKNTLSNNSIATSHDALFDLAHRYHAQALSMEFFTFHYYTDHFATGHMAMIGDLRKVLQDRFGTWGSILANNLHDEINRIGVFTIRPYDPTPDDNETPTRARGDGKINTCLDQFNRKACSDGMTASVKDINDVLHGGPVPEQKNFGGLEHMPDVDFNSRQHEPLFILSGEKVFYRKKLSKIHILSPTEYEALRENPSEHGYTELTSKWEAFRLVTKLRLFPYIYEGEVQPVSGIKKIEIMLDEQSRKPQRQPIPESSCNPESDQTVLDWRTKAFEWGNLKDSMDALDGLKKHSVLKLKRTEKPRETPEFQEEVTLRM
;
A
#
# COMPACT_ATOMS: atom_id res chain seq x y z
N MET A 1 -0.54 2.15 1.20
CA MET A 1 -1.82 2.59 0.62
C MET A 1 -2.92 1.79 1.26
N ASP A 2 -4.14 2.32 1.31
CA ASP A 2 -5.26 1.54 1.83
C ASP A 2 -5.86 0.58 0.78
N THR A 3 -6.63 -0.40 1.26
CA THR A 3 -7.25 -1.42 0.41
C THR A 3 -8.13 -0.82 -0.71
N THR A 4 -8.82 0.29 -0.45
CA THR A 4 -9.70 0.94 -1.42
C THR A 4 -8.88 1.68 -2.48
N GLU A 5 -7.84 2.41 -2.08
CA GLU A 5 -6.92 3.11 -2.99
C GLU A 5 -6.24 2.15 -3.97
N HIS A 6 -5.73 1.01 -3.48
CA HIS A 6 -5.19 -0.05 -4.33
C HIS A 6 -6.22 -0.56 -5.35
N THR A 7 -7.47 -0.76 -4.89
CA THR A 7 -8.54 -1.28 -5.73
C THR A 7 -8.89 -0.30 -6.85
N GLU A 8 -9.01 0.98 -6.51
CA GLU A 8 -9.35 2.03 -7.46
C GLU A 8 -8.27 2.21 -8.52
N LEU A 9 -6.99 2.35 -8.11
CA LEU A 9 -5.86 2.46 -9.03
C LEU A 9 -5.76 1.28 -9.99
N GLY A 10 -5.90 0.06 -9.49
CA GLY A 10 -5.84 -1.13 -10.35
C GLY A 10 -7.02 -1.23 -11.32
N ASN A 11 -8.23 -0.85 -10.88
CA ASN A 11 -9.41 -0.87 -11.74
C ASN A 11 -9.41 0.25 -12.80
N GLU A 12 -8.57 1.28 -12.63
CA GLU A 12 -8.33 2.33 -13.63
C GLU A 12 -7.37 1.92 -14.73
N LEU A 13 -6.61 0.82 -14.55
CA LEU A 13 -5.74 0.30 -15.60
C LEU A 13 -6.54 -0.10 -16.84
N ARG A 14 -5.96 0.17 -18.01
CA ARG A 14 -6.51 -0.18 -19.31
C ARG A 14 -5.50 -1.05 -20.04
N LEU A 15 -5.96 -2.20 -20.53
CA LEU A 15 -5.19 -3.08 -21.39
C LEU A 15 -5.69 -2.97 -22.82
N GLU A 16 -4.76 -2.82 -23.75
CA GLU A 16 -5.04 -3.02 -25.16
C GLU A 16 -5.15 -4.53 -25.46
N ASN A 17 -6.05 -4.92 -26.36
CA ASN A 17 -6.12 -6.27 -26.92
C ASN A 17 -6.37 -7.45 -25.94
N ALA A 18 -7.11 -7.24 -24.85
CA ALA A 18 -7.48 -8.32 -23.92
C ALA A 18 -8.50 -9.33 -24.51
N GLU A 19 -9.15 -8.99 -25.62
CA GLU A 19 -10.38 -9.65 -26.13
C GLU A 19 -10.21 -11.11 -26.56
N ASN A 20 -8.98 -11.58 -26.80
CA ASN A 20 -8.73 -12.93 -27.35
C ASN A 20 -8.24 -13.96 -26.31
N ASN A 21 -8.15 -13.60 -25.02
CA ASN A 21 -7.69 -14.51 -23.97
C ASN A 21 -8.86 -14.97 -23.06
N PRO A 22 -9.21 -16.27 -22.99
CA PRO A 22 -10.35 -16.76 -22.20
C PRO A 22 -10.17 -16.61 -20.68
N TYR A 23 -8.97 -16.26 -20.21
CA TYR A 23 -8.67 -16.01 -18.80
C TYR A 23 -8.72 -14.52 -18.43
N LEU A 24 -8.97 -13.65 -19.41
CA LEU A 24 -9.12 -12.20 -19.23
C LEU A 24 -10.54 -11.78 -19.62
N ARG A 25 -11.12 -10.84 -18.88
CA ARG A 25 -12.45 -10.30 -19.17
C ARG A 25 -12.46 -8.81 -18.84
N ILE A 26 -12.92 -7.98 -19.76
CA ILE A 26 -13.20 -6.57 -19.47
C ILE A 26 -14.71 -6.44 -19.23
N ASP A 27 -15.11 -5.79 -18.14
CA ASP A 27 -16.53 -5.53 -17.86
C ASP A 27 -17.06 -4.26 -18.54
N GLU A 28 -18.35 -3.98 -18.36
CA GLU A 28 -19.03 -2.82 -18.97
C GLU A 28 -18.44 -1.47 -18.55
N SER A 29 -17.75 -1.42 -17.40
CA SER A 29 -17.09 -0.21 -16.88
C SER A 29 -15.64 -0.09 -17.35
N GLY A 30 -15.16 -1.02 -18.18
CA GLY A 30 -13.79 -1.07 -18.65
C GLY A 30 -12.81 -1.64 -17.62
N VAL A 31 -13.29 -2.27 -16.55
CA VAL A 31 -12.44 -2.87 -15.53
C VAL A 31 -11.97 -4.24 -16.00
N LEU A 32 -10.67 -4.48 -15.88
CA LEU A 32 -10.05 -5.76 -16.19
C LEU A 32 -10.27 -6.76 -15.04
N HIS A 33 -10.78 -7.93 -15.40
CA HIS A 33 -10.90 -9.12 -14.55
C HIS A 33 -10.03 -10.24 -15.12
N LEU A 34 -9.41 -11.00 -14.22
CA LEU A 34 -8.53 -12.11 -14.57
C LEU A 34 -8.92 -13.32 -13.75
N ARG A 35 -8.94 -14.48 -14.41
CA ARG A 35 -8.87 -15.76 -13.71
C ARG A 35 -7.43 -15.97 -13.28
N LEU A 36 -7.17 -15.96 -11.98
CA LEU A 36 -5.83 -16.11 -11.42
C LEU A 36 -5.17 -17.38 -11.93
N GLN A 37 -3.86 -17.30 -12.22
CA GLN A 37 -3.05 -18.45 -12.63
C GLN A 37 -2.09 -18.80 -11.50
N ARG A 38 -2.01 -20.06 -11.10
CA ARG A 38 -1.07 -20.53 -10.08
C ARG A 38 0.21 -21.03 -10.75
N PHE A 39 1.36 -20.71 -10.16
CA PHE A 39 2.61 -21.36 -10.52
C PHE A 39 2.61 -22.77 -9.94
N SER A 40 2.53 -23.78 -10.81
CA SER A 40 2.58 -25.18 -10.41
C SER A 40 4.02 -25.72 -10.32
N ASP A 41 4.17 -26.92 -9.76
CA ASP A 41 5.46 -27.57 -9.56
C ASP A 41 6.16 -27.96 -10.88
N ASN A 42 5.42 -28.04 -11.99
CA ASN A 42 5.99 -28.29 -13.32
C ASN A 42 6.22 -27.00 -14.13
N TYR A 43 6.12 -25.83 -13.49
CA TYR A 43 6.29 -24.51 -14.09
C TYR A 43 5.25 -24.14 -15.17
N LEU A 44 4.16 -24.92 -15.30
CA LEU A 44 3.04 -24.58 -16.18
C LEU A 44 1.96 -23.83 -15.38
N PRO A 45 1.45 -22.69 -15.86
CA PRO A 45 0.41 -21.96 -15.15
C PRO A 45 -0.90 -22.75 -15.11
N GLU A 46 -1.50 -22.82 -13.92
CA GLU A 46 -2.76 -23.51 -13.68
C GLU A 46 -3.89 -22.51 -13.39
N PRO A 47 -5.02 -22.54 -14.12
CA PRO A 47 -6.11 -21.60 -13.89
C PRO A 47 -6.85 -21.93 -12.59
N MET A 48 -6.95 -20.95 -11.70
CA MET A 48 -7.72 -21.03 -10.47
C MET A 48 -9.21 -20.78 -10.73
N GLN A 49 -10.07 -21.19 -9.81
CA GLN A 49 -11.51 -20.90 -9.92
C GLN A 49 -11.85 -19.44 -9.63
N LEU A 50 -10.94 -18.73 -8.94
CA LEU A 50 -11.13 -17.37 -8.51
C LEU A 50 -10.84 -16.39 -9.65
N GLU A 51 -11.87 -15.65 -10.05
CA GLU A 51 -11.75 -14.48 -10.91
C GLU A 51 -11.77 -13.23 -10.04
N MET A 52 -10.86 -12.29 -10.29
CA MET A 52 -10.70 -11.03 -9.55
C MET A 52 -10.44 -9.87 -10.51
N SER A 53 -10.85 -8.66 -10.13
CA SER A 53 -10.43 -7.47 -10.86
C SER A 53 -8.94 -7.18 -10.64
N ALA A 54 -8.32 -6.43 -11.55
CA ALA A 54 -6.94 -5.99 -11.38
C ALA A 54 -6.73 -5.27 -10.03
N GLY A 55 -7.64 -4.36 -9.67
CA GLY A 55 -7.65 -3.68 -8.38
C GLY A 55 -7.77 -4.61 -7.18
N GLU A 56 -8.63 -5.63 -7.25
CA GLU A 56 -8.74 -6.62 -6.17
C GLU A 56 -7.44 -7.41 -5.99
N ILE A 57 -6.74 -7.76 -7.07
CA ILE A 57 -5.46 -8.46 -6.98
C ILE A 57 -4.41 -7.59 -6.26
N ILE A 58 -4.30 -6.32 -6.65
CA ILE A 58 -3.40 -5.35 -6.00
C ILE A 58 -3.75 -5.18 -4.53
N ALA A 59 -5.04 -5.02 -4.20
CA ALA A 59 -5.49 -4.76 -2.83
C ALA A 59 -5.35 -5.98 -1.90
N MET A 60 -5.38 -7.20 -2.45
CA MET A 60 -5.30 -8.45 -1.68
C MET A 60 -3.87 -8.96 -1.50
N ALA A 61 -2.99 -8.64 -2.46
CA ALA A 61 -1.56 -8.92 -2.39
C ALA A 61 -0.90 -8.18 -1.22
N GLY A 62 0.22 -8.72 -0.71
CA GLY A 62 1.01 -8.11 0.37
C GLY A 62 0.36 -8.12 1.76
N ASP A 63 -0.84 -7.56 1.91
CA ASP A 63 -1.46 -7.33 3.22
C ASP A 63 -2.29 -8.49 3.76
N PHE A 64 -2.92 -9.26 2.86
CA PHE A 64 -3.91 -10.27 3.24
C PHE A 64 -3.56 -11.68 2.78
N PHE A 65 -2.99 -11.80 1.57
CA PHE A 65 -2.66 -13.08 0.96
C PHE A 65 -1.19 -13.10 0.52
N THR A 66 -0.30 -13.10 1.49
CA THR A 66 1.14 -13.29 1.31
C THR A 66 1.72 -14.22 2.38
N GLU A 67 2.94 -14.72 2.20
CA GLU A 67 3.64 -15.47 3.25
C GLU A 67 4.34 -14.50 4.21
N ALA A 68 3.99 -14.44 5.49
CA ALA A 68 4.49 -13.41 6.41
C ALA A 68 6.03 -13.33 6.57
N ASN A 69 6.78 -14.33 6.14
CA ASN A 69 8.25 -14.40 6.20
C ASN A 69 8.94 -14.33 4.83
N TRP A 70 8.22 -14.16 3.72
CA TRP A 70 8.83 -14.16 2.38
C TRP A 70 9.93 -13.10 2.24
N THR A 71 9.77 -11.98 2.94
CA THR A 71 10.72 -10.86 2.99
C THR A 71 12.09 -11.25 3.56
N MET A 72 12.19 -12.32 4.35
CA MET A 72 13.45 -12.82 4.92
C MET A 72 14.32 -13.52 3.87
N ASP A 73 13.76 -13.87 2.72
CA ASP A 73 14.49 -14.53 1.64
C ASP A 73 15.03 -13.55 0.59
N LEU A 74 14.71 -12.26 0.72
CA LEU A 74 15.24 -11.20 -0.11
C LEU A 74 16.55 -10.63 0.43
N ASP A 75 17.45 -10.23 -0.47
CA ASP A 75 18.66 -9.49 -0.09
C ASP A 75 18.33 -8.00 0.08
N LEU A 76 17.95 -7.63 1.30
CA LEU A 76 17.54 -6.27 1.66
C LEU A 76 18.60 -5.63 2.57
N PRO A 77 19.64 -4.99 2.00
CA PRO A 77 20.64 -4.30 2.79
C PRO A 77 20.02 -3.11 3.53
N LYS A 78 20.64 -2.73 4.64
CA LYS A 78 20.23 -1.58 5.47
C LYS A 78 20.47 -0.26 4.75
N CYS A 79 19.65 0.75 5.03
CA CYS A 79 19.81 2.07 4.41
C CYS A 79 21.10 2.77 4.87
N ASP A 80 21.54 2.55 6.12
CA ASP A 80 22.75 3.16 6.71
C ASP A 80 24.07 2.79 6.00
N HIS A 81 24.10 1.70 5.23
CA HIS A 81 25.25 1.32 4.42
C HIS A 81 25.41 2.18 3.14
N TYR A 82 24.42 3.01 2.83
CA TYR A 82 24.37 3.85 1.63
C TYR A 82 24.27 5.33 2.02
N LYS A 83 24.66 6.22 1.09
CA LYS A 83 24.58 7.66 1.33
C LYS A 83 23.13 8.16 1.43
N SER A 84 22.21 7.50 0.75
CA SER A 84 20.79 7.83 0.72
C SER A 84 19.94 6.60 0.37
N ALA A 85 18.63 6.67 0.67
CA ALA A 85 17.67 5.66 0.23
C ALA A 85 17.62 5.54 -1.31
N ILE A 86 17.75 6.67 -2.01
CA ILE A 86 17.83 6.73 -3.47
C ILE A 86 19.02 5.94 -4.01
N ASP A 87 20.20 6.08 -3.40
CA ASP A 87 21.39 5.34 -3.85
C ASP A 87 21.24 3.84 -3.62
N LEU A 88 20.59 3.45 -2.53
CA LEU A 88 20.21 2.05 -2.31
C LEU A 88 19.18 1.59 -3.35
N GLY A 89 18.15 2.38 -3.67
CA GLY A 89 17.20 2.06 -4.73
C GLY A 89 17.88 1.83 -6.08
N ARG A 90 18.81 2.70 -6.47
CA ARG A 90 19.63 2.53 -7.69
C ARG A 90 20.47 1.25 -7.66
N TYR A 91 21.04 0.91 -6.51
CA TYR A 91 21.75 -0.35 -6.34
C TYR A 91 20.80 -1.54 -6.56
N LEU A 92 19.63 -1.54 -5.93
CA LEU A 92 18.63 -2.61 -6.02
C LEU A 92 18.09 -2.79 -7.46
N ILE A 93 17.94 -1.71 -8.22
CA ILE A 93 17.54 -1.74 -9.64
C ILE A 93 18.56 -2.48 -10.51
N ASN A 94 19.85 -2.33 -10.21
CA ASN A 94 20.93 -2.95 -10.98
C ASN A 94 21.33 -4.33 -10.44
N GLN A 95 20.79 -4.73 -9.28
CA GLN A 95 21.07 -6.02 -8.69
C GLN A 95 20.31 -7.11 -9.44
N LYS A 96 21.06 -8.08 -9.98
CA LYS A 96 20.47 -9.26 -10.62
C LYS A 96 19.46 -9.94 -9.69
N CYS A 97 18.34 -10.38 -10.26
CA CYS A 97 17.38 -11.18 -9.53
C CYS A 97 17.96 -12.58 -9.31
N ASP A 98 18.04 -13.02 -8.06
CA ASP A 98 18.45 -14.38 -7.73
C ASP A 98 17.24 -15.32 -7.77
N SER A 99 17.49 -16.56 -8.19
CA SER A 99 16.53 -17.67 -8.20
C SER A 99 15.86 -17.89 -6.83
N LYS A 100 16.57 -17.66 -5.73
CA LYS A 100 16.01 -17.75 -4.38
C LYS A 100 14.95 -16.67 -4.13
N GLU A 101 15.23 -15.44 -4.54
CA GLU A 101 14.31 -14.31 -4.40
C GLU A 101 13.07 -14.52 -5.26
N GLU A 102 13.26 -14.98 -6.50
CA GLU A 102 12.15 -15.30 -7.41
C GLU A 102 11.23 -16.38 -6.82
N ALA A 103 11.82 -17.46 -6.28
CA ALA A 103 11.05 -18.52 -5.64
C ALA A 103 10.27 -18.02 -4.42
N ALA A 104 10.85 -17.11 -3.63
CA ALA A 104 10.17 -16.49 -2.49
C ALA A 104 8.98 -15.63 -2.94
N LEU A 105 9.14 -14.81 -3.98
CA LEU A 105 8.04 -13.99 -4.51
C LEU A 105 6.94 -14.84 -5.16
N ILE A 106 7.30 -15.86 -5.93
CA ILE A 106 6.34 -16.83 -6.50
C ILE A 106 5.57 -17.54 -5.39
N LYS A 107 6.24 -17.94 -4.31
CA LYS A 107 5.59 -18.57 -3.15
C LYS A 107 4.63 -17.60 -2.46
N ALA A 108 5.02 -16.34 -2.28
CA ALA A 108 4.15 -15.30 -1.75
C ALA A 108 2.91 -15.10 -2.64
N TYR A 109 3.09 -14.99 -3.95
CA TYR A 109 2.01 -14.91 -4.93
C TYR A 109 1.08 -16.13 -4.88
N ASN A 110 1.65 -17.34 -4.79
CA ASN A 110 0.90 -18.59 -4.73
C ASN A 110 0.02 -18.71 -3.48
N ASN A 111 0.19 -17.89 -2.44
CA ASN A 111 -0.75 -17.82 -1.33
C ASN A 111 -2.04 -17.08 -1.71
N LEU A 112 -1.98 -16.09 -2.60
CA LEU A 112 -3.16 -15.47 -3.20
C LEU A 112 -3.81 -16.40 -4.23
N ALA A 113 -3.00 -17.02 -5.08
CA ALA A 113 -3.44 -18.02 -6.06
C ALA A 113 -3.56 -19.44 -5.46
N ALA A 114 -3.95 -19.57 -4.19
CA ALA A 114 -4.16 -20.87 -3.55
C ALA A 114 -5.57 -21.41 -3.82
N PRO A 115 -5.74 -22.73 -4.05
CA PRO A 115 -7.05 -23.32 -4.34
C PRO A 115 -8.11 -23.11 -3.25
N ASP A 116 -7.69 -22.85 -2.02
CA ASP A 116 -8.55 -22.59 -0.85
C ASP A 116 -8.90 -21.10 -0.66
N VAL A 117 -8.34 -20.20 -1.46
CA VAL A 117 -8.73 -18.79 -1.47
C VAL A 117 -10.08 -18.63 -2.19
N SER A 118 -11.01 -17.96 -1.52
CA SER A 118 -12.40 -17.84 -1.96
C SER A 118 -12.87 -16.39 -1.97
N ARG A 119 -13.83 -16.11 -2.88
CA ARG A 119 -14.54 -14.82 -2.95
C ARG A 119 -15.08 -14.36 -1.59
N LYS A 120 -15.60 -15.29 -0.79
CA LYS A 120 -16.11 -15.02 0.56
C LYS A 120 -15.05 -14.41 1.50
N GLN A 121 -13.79 -14.82 1.40
CA GLN A 121 -12.71 -14.25 2.23
C GLN A 121 -12.42 -12.80 1.80
N ILE A 122 -12.34 -12.56 0.50
CA ILE A 122 -12.15 -11.22 -0.07
C ILE A 122 -13.31 -10.29 0.31
N ASP A 123 -14.55 -10.74 0.15
CA ASP A 123 -15.74 -9.96 0.55
C ASP A 123 -15.75 -9.67 2.05
N THR A 124 -15.22 -10.58 2.88
CA THR A 124 -15.08 -10.35 4.32
C THR A 124 -14.09 -9.24 4.62
N ILE A 125 -12.96 -9.18 3.91
CA ILE A 125 -11.97 -8.11 4.02
C ILE A 125 -12.61 -6.77 3.66
N TYR A 126 -13.22 -6.65 2.47
CA TYR A 126 -13.90 -5.42 2.07
C TYR A 126 -15.04 -5.03 3.02
N LYS A 127 -15.80 -6.01 3.54
CA LYS A 127 -16.83 -5.73 4.54
C LYS A 127 -16.23 -5.11 5.79
N ILE A 128 -15.08 -5.58 6.28
CA ILE A 128 -14.41 -5.00 7.44
C ILE A 128 -13.89 -3.60 7.09
N THR A 129 -13.22 -3.44 5.96
CA THR A 129 -12.67 -2.16 5.46
C THR A 129 -13.77 -1.08 5.42
N ASN A 130 -14.91 -1.41 4.80
CA ASN A 130 -16.00 -0.47 4.52
C ASN A 130 -17.01 -0.33 5.66
N SER A 131 -16.86 -1.09 6.75
CA SER A 131 -17.75 -0.96 7.91
C SER A 131 -17.45 0.33 8.67
N ASN A 132 -18.47 0.88 9.33
CA ASN A 132 -18.31 1.92 10.34
C ASN A 132 -18.95 1.39 11.63
N TYR A 133 -18.18 0.64 12.40
CA TYR A 133 -18.63 -0.01 13.62
C TYR A 133 -18.89 0.98 14.74
N ILE A 134 -18.12 2.08 14.81
CA ILE A 134 -18.24 3.10 15.87
C ILE A 134 -18.31 4.51 15.24
N PRO A 135 -19.51 4.94 14.77
CA PRO A 135 -19.65 6.17 13.97
C PRO A 135 -19.28 7.47 14.67
N PHE A 136 -19.37 7.50 15.99
CA PHE A 136 -19.09 8.71 16.79
C PHE A 136 -17.61 8.84 17.19
N SER A 137 -16.75 7.87 16.84
CA SER A 137 -15.34 7.92 17.19
C SER A 137 -14.49 7.19 16.14
N PRO A 138 -13.83 7.93 15.23
CA PRO A 138 -12.95 7.35 14.22
C PRO A 138 -11.83 6.49 14.81
N THR A 139 -11.27 6.91 15.96
CA THR A 139 -10.23 6.15 16.66
C THR A 139 -10.74 4.81 17.18
N LEU A 140 -11.92 4.78 17.81
CA LEU A 140 -12.49 3.53 18.29
C LEU A 140 -12.94 2.64 17.13
N ASP A 141 -13.49 3.22 16.06
CA ASP A 141 -13.82 2.51 14.84
C ASP A 141 -12.60 1.82 14.24
N PHE A 142 -11.47 2.54 14.14
CA PHE A 142 -10.19 1.98 13.70
C PHE A 142 -9.79 0.77 14.53
N TYR A 143 -9.80 0.86 15.87
CA TYR A 143 -9.47 -0.30 16.71
C TYR A 143 -10.45 -1.45 16.57
N MET A 144 -11.73 -1.16 16.39
CA MET A 144 -12.73 -2.18 16.15
C MET A 144 -12.47 -2.90 14.82
N LYS A 145 -12.12 -2.17 13.75
CA LYS A 145 -11.69 -2.76 12.47
C LYS A 145 -10.47 -3.65 12.63
N GLN A 146 -9.43 -3.17 13.31
CA GLN A 146 -8.22 -3.96 13.59
C GLN A 146 -8.54 -5.25 14.36
N LEU A 147 -9.41 -5.17 15.37
CA LEU A 147 -9.90 -6.35 16.09
C LEU A 147 -10.65 -7.30 15.15
N MET A 148 -11.52 -6.77 14.28
CA MET A 148 -12.26 -7.58 13.32
C MET A 148 -11.35 -8.27 12.30
N TYR A 149 -10.29 -7.60 11.83
CA TYR A 149 -9.27 -8.25 11.00
C TYR A 149 -8.58 -9.39 11.73
N VAL A 150 -8.08 -9.16 12.95
CA VAL A 150 -7.43 -10.21 13.76
C VAL A 150 -8.35 -11.42 13.98
N LEU A 151 -9.65 -11.19 14.17
CA LEU A 151 -10.62 -12.26 14.44
C LEU A 151 -11.10 -12.99 13.18
N ARG A 152 -11.06 -12.37 12.00
CA ARG A 152 -11.74 -12.86 10.80
C ARG A 152 -10.81 -13.10 9.61
N VAL A 153 -9.62 -12.53 9.62
CA VAL A 153 -8.62 -12.69 8.56
C VAL A 153 -7.45 -13.50 9.09
N LYS A 154 -7.15 -14.59 8.38
CA LYS A 154 -6.11 -15.54 8.76
C LYS A 154 -4.76 -14.83 8.77
N ASN A 155 -3.99 -15.04 9.85
CA ASN A 155 -2.61 -14.57 10.01
C ASN A 155 -2.39 -13.04 9.91
N TYR A 156 -3.44 -12.22 9.98
CA TYR A 156 -3.34 -10.76 9.82
C TYR A 156 -2.29 -10.11 10.74
N GLY A 157 -2.24 -10.53 12.00
CA GLY A 157 -1.28 -9.98 12.97
C GLY A 157 0.19 -10.22 12.62
N GLU A 158 0.53 -11.35 11.99
CA GLU A 158 1.91 -11.63 11.57
C GLU A 158 2.29 -10.78 10.34
N MET A 159 1.40 -10.67 9.37
CA MET A 159 1.62 -9.92 8.12
C MET A 159 1.90 -8.44 8.39
N VAL A 160 1.10 -7.80 9.25
CA VAL A 160 1.28 -6.37 9.59
C VAL A 160 2.63 -6.10 10.28
N THR A 161 3.20 -7.08 10.98
CA THR A 161 4.46 -6.89 11.72
C THR A 161 5.73 -7.19 10.91
N ARG A 162 5.62 -7.80 9.72
CA ARG A 162 6.76 -8.28 8.92
C ARG A 162 6.69 -7.80 7.47
N ASN A 163 6.44 -6.50 7.31
CA ASN A 163 6.13 -5.85 6.04
C ASN A 163 7.23 -4.90 5.53
N GLN A 164 8.52 -5.17 5.84
CA GLN A 164 9.64 -4.29 5.45
C GLN A 164 9.68 -4.03 3.93
N THR A 165 9.25 -5.00 3.12
CA THR A 165 9.20 -4.91 1.65
C THR A 165 8.21 -3.89 1.11
N HIS A 166 7.28 -3.39 1.92
CA HIS A 166 6.37 -2.32 1.52
C HIS A 166 7.07 -0.96 1.51
N PHE A 167 8.20 -0.83 2.21
CA PHE A 167 8.86 0.45 2.44
C PHE A 167 9.98 0.71 1.45
N THR A 168 10.14 1.97 1.04
CA THR A 168 11.29 2.47 0.28
C THR A 168 12.56 2.36 1.13
N PRO A 169 13.68 1.89 0.56
CA PRO A 169 13.89 1.56 -0.87
C PRO A 169 13.62 0.09 -1.23
N TRP A 170 13.21 -0.76 -0.29
CA TRP A 170 13.06 -2.20 -0.51
C TRP A 170 11.89 -2.57 -1.43
N SER A 171 10.81 -1.79 -1.47
CA SER A 171 9.73 -1.98 -2.45
C SER A 171 10.19 -1.86 -3.90
N VAL A 172 11.27 -1.11 -4.18
CA VAL A 172 11.90 -1.06 -5.52
C VAL A 172 12.40 -2.43 -5.94
N LYS A 173 13.05 -3.17 -5.03
CA LYS A 173 13.53 -4.54 -5.31
C LYS A 173 12.38 -5.48 -5.62
N VAL A 174 11.27 -5.37 -4.90
CA VAL A 174 10.08 -6.18 -5.14
C VAL A 174 9.48 -5.89 -6.51
N TYR A 175 9.38 -4.61 -6.87
CA TYR A 175 8.95 -4.22 -8.21
C TYR A 175 9.85 -4.79 -9.30
N VAL A 176 11.16 -4.60 -9.21
CA VAL A 176 12.12 -5.11 -10.21
C VAL A 176 12.03 -6.64 -10.32
N LEU A 177 11.91 -7.34 -9.20
CA LEU A 177 11.79 -8.79 -9.17
C LEU A 177 10.49 -9.26 -9.83
N GLY A 178 9.34 -8.73 -9.38
CA GLY A 178 8.02 -9.11 -9.87
C GLY A 178 7.82 -8.78 -11.35
N HIS A 179 8.25 -7.58 -11.76
CA HIS A 179 8.18 -7.15 -13.16
C HIS A 179 9.09 -7.99 -14.06
N SER A 180 10.30 -8.36 -13.60
CA SER A 180 11.17 -9.30 -14.35
C SER A 180 10.48 -10.66 -14.57
N ILE A 181 9.78 -11.18 -13.56
CA ILE A 181 9.02 -12.43 -13.67
C ILE A 181 7.87 -12.25 -14.66
N ALA A 182 7.11 -11.15 -14.56
CA ALA A 182 5.99 -10.86 -15.45
C ALA A 182 6.44 -10.79 -16.92
N LEU A 183 7.53 -10.06 -17.21
CA LEU A 183 8.13 -9.94 -18.54
C LEU A 183 8.60 -11.29 -19.09
N ARG A 184 9.24 -12.13 -18.27
CA ARG A 184 9.65 -13.48 -18.67
C ARG A 184 8.44 -14.32 -19.09
N TYR A 185 7.34 -14.24 -18.35
CA TYR A 185 6.12 -15.01 -18.65
C TYR A 185 5.36 -14.43 -19.86
N ALA A 186 5.41 -13.12 -20.06
CA ALA A 186 4.94 -12.46 -21.27
C ALA A 186 5.70 -12.95 -22.51
N HIS A 187 7.04 -13.06 -22.42
CA HIS A 187 7.87 -13.56 -23.50
C HIS A 187 7.56 -15.02 -23.83
N LEU A 188 7.41 -15.87 -22.80
CA LEU A 188 6.99 -17.26 -22.99
C LEU A 188 5.62 -17.39 -23.66
N ALA A 189 4.66 -16.53 -23.32
CA ALA A 189 3.35 -16.50 -23.98
C ALA A 189 3.49 -16.17 -25.48
N TYR A 190 4.36 -15.21 -25.84
CA TYR A 190 4.65 -14.91 -27.24
C TYR A 190 5.27 -16.10 -27.98
N GLU A 191 6.31 -16.72 -27.41
CA GLU A 191 7.03 -17.84 -28.05
C GLU A 191 6.13 -19.08 -28.22
N LEU A 192 5.24 -19.34 -27.26
CA LEU A 192 4.24 -20.40 -27.37
C LEU A 192 3.23 -20.13 -28.51
N LYS A 193 2.81 -18.87 -28.73
CA LYS A 193 1.97 -18.52 -29.89
C LYS A 193 2.71 -18.72 -31.20
N GLN A 194 4.00 -18.38 -31.26
CA GLN A 194 4.83 -18.63 -32.44
C GLN A 194 4.92 -20.13 -32.72
N TRP A 195 5.16 -20.95 -31.70
CA TRP A 195 5.25 -22.40 -31.85
C TRP A 195 3.92 -23.07 -32.18
N ALA A 196 2.81 -22.55 -31.66
CA ALA A 196 1.47 -23.00 -32.04
C ALA A 196 1.16 -22.71 -33.52
N THR A 197 1.74 -21.63 -34.07
CA THR A 197 1.55 -21.20 -35.47
C THR A 197 2.51 -21.91 -36.43
N ASP A 198 3.76 -22.09 -36.03
CA ASP A 198 4.81 -22.79 -36.78
C ASP A 198 5.45 -23.89 -35.93
N SER A 199 5.22 -25.14 -36.30
CA SER A 199 5.79 -26.30 -35.60
C SER A 199 7.32 -26.36 -35.66
N ASN A 200 7.95 -25.66 -36.60
CA ASN A 200 9.41 -25.56 -36.74
C ASN A 200 10.01 -24.38 -35.97
N TYR A 201 9.19 -23.63 -35.22
CA TYR A 201 9.67 -22.51 -34.42
C TYR A 201 10.78 -22.92 -33.45
N HIS A 202 11.90 -22.22 -33.54
CA HIS A 202 13.08 -22.41 -32.72
C HIS A 202 13.38 -21.12 -31.95
N SER A 203 13.82 -21.27 -30.70
CA SER A 203 14.19 -20.15 -29.83
C SER A 203 15.43 -20.52 -29.02
N GLU A 204 16.28 -19.53 -28.77
CA GLU A 204 17.43 -19.64 -27.87
C GLU A 204 17.07 -19.38 -26.40
N ASN A 205 15.81 -19.07 -26.09
CA ASN A 205 15.35 -18.82 -24.73
C ASN A 205 15.40 -20.12 -23.89
N PRO A 206 16.22 -20.18 -22.83
CA PRO A 206 16.34 -21.39 -22.00
C PRO A 206 15.03 -21.76 -21.30
N ASP A 207 14.20 -20.79 -20.91
CA ASP A 207 12.92 -21.05 -20.24
C ASP A 207 11.93 -21.73 -21.19
N PHE A 208 11.90 -21.31 -22.44
CA PHE A 208 11.08 -21.93 -23.48
C PHE A 208 11.53 -23.36 -23.80
N GLN A 209 12.85 -23.59 -23.85
CA GLN A 209 13.39 -24.93 -24.02
C GLN A 209 13.05 -25.84 -22.83
N SER A 210 13.06 -25.30 -21.61
CA SER A 210 12.61 -26.01 -20.40
C SER A 210 11.13 -26.43 -20.50
N ILE A 211 10.27 -25.55 -21.02
CA ILE A 211 8.85 -25.86 -21.24
C ILE A 211 8.68 -26.94 -22.32
N LYS A 212 9.38 -26.84 -23.46
CA LYS A 212 9.37 -27.88 -24.50
C LYS A 212 9.74 -29.25 -23.95
N ASN A 213 10.79 -29.30 -23.13
CA ASN A 213 11.23 -30.53 -22.47
C ASN A 213 10.18 -31.05 -21.49
N THR A 214 9.57 -30.17 -20.69
CA THR A 214 8.52 -30.51 -19.73
C THR A 214 7.28 -31.09 -20.41
N LEU A 215 6.84 -30.49 -21.52
CA LEU A 215 5.70 -30.99 -22.30
C LEU A 215 5.99 -32.37 -22.90
N SER A 216 7.20 -32.55 -23.43
CA SER A 216 7.66 -33.82 -24.02
C SER A 216 7.76 -34.94 -22.98
N ASN A 217 8.41 -34.67 -21.84
CA ASN A 217 8.62 -35.64 -20.77
C ASN A 217 7.31 -36.09 -20.11
N ASN A 218 6.34 -35.19 -19.99
CA ASN A 218 5.04 -35.48 -19.38
C ASN A 218 3.99 -35.96 -20.38
N SER A 219 4.36 -36.19 -21.65
CA SER A 219 3.43 -36.60 -22.72
C SER A 219 2.21 -35.66 -22.86
N ILE A 220 2.41 -34.36 -22.61
CA ILE A 220 1.37 -33.34 -22.73
C ILE A 220 1.20 -33.02 -24.21
N ALA A 221 -0.06 -32.94 -24.67
CA ALA A 221 -0.36 -32.66 -26.07
C ALA A 221 0.19 -31.29 -26.50
N THR A 222 0.92 -31.26 -27.62
CA THR A 222 1.43 -30.05 -28.27
C THR A 222 0.62 -29.70 -29.52
N SER A 223 -0.70 -29.93 -29.47
CA SER A 223 -1.59 -29.49 -30.55
C SER A 223 -1.66 -27.97 -30.62
N HIS A 224 -2.06 -27.43 -31.77
CA HIS A 224 -2.27 -25.99 -31.96
C HIS A 224 -3.10 -25.38 -30.82
N ASP A 225 -4.28 -25.94 -30.55
CA ASP A 225 -5.19 -25.44 -29.50
C ASP A 225 -4.59 -25.53 -28.10
N ALA A 226 -3.84 -26.61 -27.79
CA ALA A 226 -3.22 -26.78 -26.48
C ALA A 226 -2.09 -25.77 -26.24
N LEU A 227 -1.28 -25.48 -27.27
CA LEU A 227 -0.22 -24.48 -27.20
C LEU A 227 -0.80 -23.05 -27.12
N PHE A 228 -1.88 -22.76 -27.84
CA PHE A 228 -2.59 -21.47 -27.72
C PHE A 228 -3.22 -21.29 -26.33
N ASP A 229 -3.87 -22.30 -25.78
CA ASP A 229 -4.40 -22.26 -24.41
C ASP A 229 -3.27 -22.05 -23.40
N LEU A 230 -2.16 -22.77 -23.52
CA LEU A 230 -1.00 -22.58 -22.64
C LEU A 230 -0.44 -21.15 -22.76
N ALA A 231 -0.32 -20.61 -23.98
CA ALA A 231 0.09 -19.23 -24.19
C ALA A 231 -0.86 -18.23 -23.51
N HIS A 232 -2.17 -18.45 -23.58
CA HIS A 232 -3.17 -17.64 -22.88
C HIS A 232 -3.02 -17.69 -21.36
N ARG A 233 -2.67 -18.85 -20.80
CA ARG A 233 -2.37 -18.99 -19.37
C ARG A 233 -1.09 -18.27 -18.98
N TYR A 234 -0.01 -18.35 -19.77
CA TYR A 234 1.21 -17.57 -19.51
C TYR A 234 0.97 -16.06 -19.58
N HIS A 235 0.16 -15.59 -20.53
CA HIS A 235 -0.26 -14.19 -20.59
C HIS A 235 -1.03 -13.78 -19.32
N ALA A 236 -2.02 -14.56 -18.89
CA ALA A 236 -2.75 -14.26 -17.65
C ALA A 236 -1.86 -14.36 -16.40
N GLN A 237 -0.87 -15.26 -16.38
CA GLN A 237 0.10 -15.38 -15.29
C GLN A 237 1.03 -14.17 -15.20
N ALA A 238 1.49 -13.65 -16.34
CA ALA A 238 2.31 -12.43 -16.41
C ALA A 238 1.57 -11.24 -15.78
N LEU A 239 0.33 -11.00 -16.20
CA LEU A 239 -0.50 -9.93 -15.64
C LEU A 239 -0.83 -10.18 -14.16
N SER A 240 -1.09 -11.42 -13.76
CA SER A 240 -1.38 -11.73 -12.35
C SER A 240 -0.18 -11.44 -11.44
N MET A 241 1.04 -11.75 -11.88
CA MET A 241 2.27 -11.44 -11.15
C MET A 241 2.51 -9.93 -11.11
N GLU A 242 2.26 -9.22 -12.20
CA GLU A 242 2.39 -7.75 -12.26
C GLU A 242 1.42 -7.07 -11.27
N PHE A 243 0.15 -7.45 -11.29
CA PHE A 243 -0.83 -6.87 -10.37
C PHE A 243 -0.57 -7.25 -8.91
N PHE A 244 -0.06 -8.45 -8.64
CA PHE A 244 0.42 -8.78 -7.29
C PHE A 244 1.57 -7.87 -6.85
N THR A 245 2.50 -7.59 -7.77
CA THR A 245 3.66 -6.73 -7.53
C THR A 245 3.26 -5.27 -7.36
N PHE A 246 2.21 -4.83 -8.05
CA PHE A 246 1.72 -3.47 -7.95
C PHE A 246 1.22 -3.09 -6.55
N HIS A 247 0.95 -4.05 -5.66
CA HIS A 247 0.73 -3.72 -4.26
C HIS A 247 1.91 -2.96 -3.66
N TYR A 248 3.12 -3.52 -3.79
CA TYR A 248 4.35 -2.89 -3.29
C TYR A 248 4.72 -1.64 -4.09
N TYR A 249 4.41 -1.63 -5.39
CA TYR A 249 4.60 -0.45 -6.24
C TYR A 249 3.74 0.72 -5.77
N THR A 250 2.44 0.50 -5.59
CA THR A 250 1.49 1.53 -5.16
C THR A 250 1.77 1.96 -3.71
N ASP A 251 2.17 1.04 -2.83
CA ASP A 251 2.67 1.41 -1.49
C ASP A 251 3.84 2.38 -1.54
N HIS A 252 4.74 2.27 -2.52
CA HIS A 252 5.85 3.21 -2.71
C HIS A 252 5.38 4.67 -2.91
N PHE A 253 4.14 4.88 -3.39
CA PHE A 253 3.54 6.20 -3.57
C PHE A 253 2.84 6.74 -2.31
N ALA A 254 2.64 5.91 -1.28
CA ALA A 254 2.14 6.36 0.02
C ALA A 254 3.30 6.79 0.92
N THR A 255 3.25 8.01 1.45
CA THR A 255 4.40 8.63 2.13
C THR A 255 4.80 7.95 3.43
N GLY A 256 3.87 7.28 4.11
CA GLY A 256 4.13 6.41 5.25
C GLY A 256 5.01 5.20 4.90
N HIS A 257 5.19 4.89 3.62
CA HIS A 257 6.08 3.82 3.16
C HIS A 257 7.42 4.35 2.63
N MET A 258 7.59 5.66 2.50
CA MET A 258 8.80 6.25 1.92
C MET A 258 9.99 6.31 2.90
N ALA A 259 11.13 6.83 2.41
CA ALA A 259 12.41 6.84 3.09
C ALA A 259 12.43 7.51 4.49
N MET A 260 11.43 8.34 4.84
CA MET A 260 11.31 8.90 6.19
C MET A 260 11.05 7.83 7.27
N ILE A 261 10.48 6.69 6.90
CA ILE A 261 10.36 5.54 7.80
C ILE A 261 11.61 4.67 7.66
N GLY A 262 11.87 4.12 6.47
CA GLY A 262 13.04 3.28 6.19
C GLY A 262 13.37 2.30 7.34
N ASP A 263 14.60 2.37 7.84
CA ASP A 263 15.09 1.52 8.93
C ASP A 263 14.32 1.67 10.26
N LEU A 264 13.63 2.79 10.51
CA LEU A 264 12.83 2.97 11.74
C LEU A 264 11.76 1.90 11.88
N ARG A 265 11.22 1.37 10.78
CA ARG A 265 10.22 0.29 10.80
C ARG A 265 10.70 -0.90 11.62
N LYS A 266 11.96 -1.31 11.39
CA LYS A 266 12.60 -2.44 12.05
C LYS A 266 13.22 -2.04 13.38
N VAL A 267 13.95 -0.92 13.43
CA VAL A 267 14.68 -0.46 14.62
C VAL A 267 13.74 -0.21 15.80
N LEU A 268 12.56 0.38 15.58
CA LEU A 268 11.59 0.62 16.63
C LEU A 268 11.08 -0.70 17.23
N GLN A 269 10.71 -1.66 16.38
CA GLN A 269 10.23 -2.97 16.82
C GLN A 269 11.31 -3.77 17.55
N ASP A 270 12.52 -3.83 17.00
CA ASP A 270 13.64 -4.58 17.59
C ASP A 270 14.00 -4.05 18.98
N ARG A 271 14.02 -2.72 19.15
CA ARG A 271 14.37 -2.08 20.43
C ARG A 271 13.22 -2.10 21.44
N PHE A 272 12.00 -1.82 21.00
CA PHE A 272 10.88 -1.53 21.91
C PHE A 272 9.73 -2.54 21.85
N GLY A 273 9.85 -3.62 21.08
CA GLY A 273 8.86 -4.68 20.92
C GLY A 273 7.55 -4.16 20.33
N THR A 274 6.42 -4.67 20.84
CA THR A 274 5.07 -4.27 20.39
C THR A 274 4.84 -2.76 20.49
N TRP A 275 5.38 -2.09 21.51
CA TRP A 275 5.27 -0.63 21.62
C TRP A 275 5.98 0.08 20.47
N GLY A 276 7.16 -0.42 20.09
CA GLY A 276 7.90 0.07 18.94
C GLY A 276 7.13 -0.07 17.63
N SER A 277 6.50 -1.23 17.41
CA SER A 277 5.65 -1.46 16.24
C SER A 277 4.48 -0.47 16.17
N ILE A 278 3.83 -0.18 17.30
CA ILE A 278 2.75 0.83 17.37
C ILE A 278 3.29 2.25 17.10
N LEU A 279 4.50 2.58 17.58
CA LEU A 279 5.13 3.87 17.30
C LEU A 279 5.51 4.03 15.83
N ALA A 280 5.98 2.95 15.18
CA ALA A 280 6.23 2.96 13.75
C ALA A 280 4.94 3.22 12.97
N ASN A 281 3.81 2.63 13.40
CA ASN A 281 2.50 2.94 12.81
C ASN A 281 2.09 4.39 13.07
N ASN A 282 2.37 4.98 14.24
CA ASN A 282 2.09 6.41 14.46
C ASN A 282 2.87 7.32 13.50
N LEU A 283 4.13 6.99 13.22
CA LEU A 283 4.94 7.73 12.24
C LEU A 283 4.34 7.60 10.84
N HIS A 284 4.02 6.38 10.45
CA HIS A 284 3.36 6.03 9.21
C HIS A 284 2.06 6.81 9.00
N ASP A 285 1.15 6.76 9.97
CA ASP A 285 -0.13 7.45 9.91
C ASP A 285 0.05 8.98 9.86
N GLU A 286 0.98 9.56 10.65
CA GLU A 286 1.26 10.99 10.64
C GLU A 286 1.83 11.46 9.29
N ILE A 287 2.79 10.71 8.72
CA ILE A 287 3.44 11.07 7.45
C ILE A 287 2.46 10.91 6.27
N ASN A 288 1.65 9.84 6.24
CA ASN A 288 0.58 9.66 5.25
C ASN A 288 -0.41 10.82 5.27
N ARG A 289 -0.80 11.26 6.47
CA ARG A 289 -1.70 12.39 6.66
C ARG A 289 -1.08 13.72 6.24
N ILE A 290 0.14 14.07 6.65
CA ILE A 290 0.69 15.41 6.36
C ILE A 290 1.33 15.51 4.97
N GLY A 291 1.87 14.41 4.48
CA GLY A 291 2.59 14.31 3.23
C GLY A 291 4.04 14.80 3.27
N VAL A 292 4.79 14.45 2.23
CA VAL A 292 6.19 14.86 2.01
C VAL A 292 6.34 15.41 0.60
N PHE A 293 7.42 16.16 0.37
CA PHE A 293 7.78 16.53 -1.00
C PHE A 293 8.70 15.48 -1.62
N THR A 294 8.41 15.11 -2.85
CA THR A 294 9.06 14.02 -3.59
C THR A 294 9.60 14.49 -4.93
N ILE A 295 10.54 13.72 -5.45
CA ILE A 295 11.10 13.79 -6.80
C ILE A 295 11.02 12.41 -7.45
N ARG A 296 11.30 12.31 -8.75
CA ARG A 296 11.39 11.05 -9.51
C ARG A 296 12.86 10.69 -9.74
N PRO A 297 13.55 10.06 -8.76
CA PRO A 297 15.01 9.90 -8.82
C PRO A 297 15.50 8.85 -9.82
N TYR A 298 14.59 8.08 -10.40
CA TYR A 298 14.86 7.02 -11.37
C TYR A 298 14.37 7.37 -12.79
N ASP A 299 13.91 8.60 -13.01
CA ASP A 299 13.63 9.12 -14.36
C ASP A 299 14.92 9.05 -15.22
N PRO A 300 14.91 8.37 -16.38
CA PRO A 300 16.07 8.31 -17.26
C PRO A 300 16.39 9.64 -17.95
N THR A 301 15.42 10.56 -18.00
CA THR A 301 15.50 11.88 -18.61
C THR A 301 15.08 12.98 -17.62
N PRO A 302 15.78 13.12 -16.49
CA PRO A 302 15.35 14.01 -15.42
C PRO A 302 15.39 15.47 -15.88
N ASP A 303 14.33 16.23 -15.57
CA ASP A 303 14.31 17.68 -15.73
C ASP A 303 14.79 18.34 -14.43
N ASP A 304 15.99 18.94 -14.46
CA ASP A 304 16.55 19.66 -13.32
C ASP A 304 15.72 20.87 -12.87
N ASN A 305 14.80 21.35 -13.72
CA ASN A 305 13.87 22.42 -13.38
C ASN A 305 12.59 21.91 -12.71
N GLU A 306 12.34 20.59 -12.68
CA GLU A 306 11.09 19.98 -12.21
C GLU A 306 10.79 20.39 -10.76
N THR A 307 9.56 20.83 -10.54
CA THR A 307 9.08 21.18 -9.21
C THR A 307 8.80 19.90 -8.41
N PRO A 308 9.26 19.80 -7.15
CA PRO A 308 8.92 18.70 -6.26
C PRO A 308 7.40 18.55 -6.13
N THR A 309 6.94 17.31 -6.16
CA THR A 309 5.52 16.99 -6.01
C THR A 309 5.20 16.72 -4.55
N ARG A 310 4.02 17.14 -4.09
CA ARG A 310 3.53 16.72 -2.78
C ARG A 310 2.92 15.33 -2.90
N ALA A 311 3.35 14.42 -2.04
CA ALA A 311 2.79 13.08 -1.90
C ALA A 311 2.11 12.94 -0.52
N ARG A 312 1.10 12.08 -0.43
CA ARG A 312 0.34 11.60 0.74
C ARG A 312 -0.04 10.13 0.51
N GLY A 313 -0.74 9.51 1.44
CA GLY A 313 -1.22 8.13 1.28
C GLY A 313 -2.24 7.74 2.34
N ASP A 314 -2.76 6.51 2.25
CA ASP A 314 -3.70 5.88 3.19
C ASP A 314 -4.96 6.71 3.46
N GLY A 315 -5.84 6.68 2.47
CA GLY A 315 -7.10 7.42 2.45
C GLY A 315 -6.94 8.89 2.01
N LYS A 316 -5.77 9.24 1.46
CA LYS A 316 -5.40 10.59 1.04
C LYS A 316 -4.95 10.69 -0.42
N ILE A 317 -4.83 9.58 -1.16
CA ILE A 317 -4.34 9.61 -2.54
C ILE A 317 -5.30 10.34 -3.50
N ASN A 318 -6.59 10.30 -3.19
CA ASN A 318 -7.64 10.95 -3.99
C ASN A 318 -7.84 12.42 -3.65
N THR A 319 -7.01 12.99 -2.76
CA THR A 319 -7.10 14.39 -2.35
C THR A 319 -6.56 15.33 -3.43
N CYS A 320 -7.04 16.57 -3.46
CA CYS A 320 -6.55 17.58 -4.40
C CYS A 320 -5.04 17.80 -4.25
N LEU A 321 -4.54 17.67 -3.02
CA LEU A 321 -3.12 17.83 -2.71
C LEU A 321 -2.23 16.68 -3.23
N ASP A 322 -2.80 15.52 -3.56
CA ASP A 322 -2.08 14.33 -4.00
C ASP A 322 -2.27 14.00 -5.49
N GLN A 323 -3.02 14.82 -6.23
CA GLN A 323 -3.40 14.54 -7.62
C GLN A 323 -2.21 14.21 -8.55
N PHE A 324 -1.05 14.86 -8.36
CA PHE A 324 0.14 14.63 -9.17
C PHE A 324 0.84 13.33 -8.81
N ASN A 325 0.88 12.99 -7.52
CA ASN A 325 1.41 11.73 -7.01
C ASN A 325 0.55 10.55 -7.49
N ARG A 326 -0.78 10.67 -7.36
CA ARG A 326 -1.75 9.70 -7.91
C ARG A 326 -1.58 9.51 -9.41
N LYS A 327 -1.47 10.61 -10.16
CA LYS A 327 -1.26 10.55 -11.61
C LYS A 327 0.04 9.84 -11.95
N ALA A 328 1.14 10.18 -11.30
CA ALA A 328 2.43 9.49 -11.50
C ALA A 328 2.33 7.99 -11.18
N CYS A 329 1.59 7.61 -10.13
CA CYS A 329 1.34 6.21 -9.80
C CYS A 329 0.63 5.48 -10.94
N SER A 330 -0.48 6.06 -11.44
CA SER A 330 -1.24 5.51 -12.56
C SER A 330 -0.41 5.44 -13.85
N ASP A 331 0.36 6.48 -14.15
CA ASP A 331 1.19 6.55 -15.35
C ASP A 331 2.28 5.46 -15.31
N GLY A 332 2.94 5.26 -14.16
CA GLY A 332 3.96 4.22 -14.03
C GLY A 332 3.42 2.79 -14.03
N MET A 333 2.24 2.54 -13.44
CA MET A 333 1.57 1.25 -13.59
C MET A 333 1.20 1.00 -15.06
N THR A 334 0.73 2.02 -15.78
CA THR A 334 0.43 1.94 -17.21
C THR A 334 1.69 1.67 -18.03
N ALA A 335 2.81 2.33 -17.73
CA ALA A 335 4.10 2.11 -18.38
C ALA A 335 4.61 0.67 -18.18
N SER A 336 4.47 0.12 -16.97
CA SER A 336 4.86 -1.26 -16.68
C SER A 336 3.98 -2.27 -17.42
N VAL A 337 2.65 -2.04 -17.46
CA VAL A 337 1.74 -2.85 -18.28
C VAL A 337 2.06 -2.76 -19.78
N LYS A 338 2.51 -1.59 -20.25
CA LYS A 338 2.94 -1.40 -21.63
C LYS A 338 4.18 -2.24 -21.96
N ASP A 339 5.17 -2.33 -21.06
CA ASP A 339 6.34 -3.20 -21.26
C ASP A 339 5.93 -4.66 -21.47
N ILE A 340 5.00 -5.15 -20.64
CA ILE A 340 4.41 -6.51 -20.78
C ILE A 340 3.72 -6.65 -22.14
N ASN A 341 2.90 -5.67 -22.53
CA ASN A 341 2.19 -5.68 -23.80
C ASN A 341 3.15 -5.70 -25.00
N ASP A 342 4.21 -4.90 -24.97
CA ASP A 342 5.21 -4.86 -26.04
C ASP A 342 5.90 -6.22 -26.19
N VAL A 343 6.28 -6.86 -25.07
CA VAL A 343 6.89 -8.20 -25.07
C VAL A 343 5.91 -9.28 -25.55
N LEU A 344 4.63 -9.21 -25.16
CA LEU A 344 3.58 -10.13 -25.64
C LEU A 344 3.40 -10.11 -27.17
N HIS A 345 3.78 -9.00 -27.81
CA HIS A 345 3.71 -8.80 -29.26
C HIS A 345 5.08 -8.96 -29.96
N GLY A 346 6.08 -9.52 -29.27
CA GLY A 346 7.40 -9.82 -29.84
C GLY A 346 8.41 -8.68 -29.74
N GLY A 347 8.11 -7.64 -28.96
CA GLY A 347 9.09 -6.64 -28.56
C GLY A 347 10.20 -7.24 -27.68
N PRO A 348 11.36 -6.58 -27.59
CA PRO A 348 12.45 -7.03 -26.73
C PRO A 348 12.07 -6.90 -25.26
N VAL A 349 12.52 -7.84 -24.43
CA VAL A 349 12.41 -7.71 -22.97
C VAL A 349 13.30 -6.54 -22.51
N PRO A 350 12.76 -5.49 -21.87
CA PRO A 350 13.58 -4.37 -21.41
C PRO A 350 14.58 -4.81 -20.33
N GLU A 351 15.72 -4.13 -20.26
CA GLU A 351 16.65 -4.28 -19.14
C GLU A 351 16.04 -3.71 -17.86
N GLN A 352 16.40 -4.23 -16.68
CA GLN A 352 15.84 -3.83 -15.38
C GLN A 352 15.83 -2.32 -15.13
N LYS A 353 16.92 -1.62 -15.46
CA LYS A 353 17.04 -0.17 -15.32
C LYS A 353 16.11 0.64 -16.23
N ASN A 354 15.53 -0.01 -17.24
CA ASN A 354 14.66 0.60 -18.26
C ASN A 354 13.19 0.15 -18.09
N PHE A 355 12.83 -0.50 -16.99
CA PHE A 355 11.44 -0.83 -16.71
C PHE A 355 10.60 0.45 -16.60
N GLY A 356 9.49 0.52 -17.33
CA GLY A 356 8.70 1.73 -17.53
C GLY A 356 8.17 2.34 -16.24
N GLY A 357 7.77 1.52 -15.25
CA GLY A 357 7.30 2.03 -13.95
C GLY A 357 8.36 2.77 -13.15
N LEU A 358 9.67 2.52 -13.35
CA LEU A 358 10.73 3.18 -12.58
C LEU A 358 10.75 4.69 -12.79
N GLU A 359 10.47 5.16 -14.02
CA GLU A 359 10.47 6.58 -14.37
C GLU A 359 9.55 7.41 -13.48
N HIS A 360 8.47 6.80 -12.98
CA HIS A 360 7.44 7.49 -12.20
C HIS A 360 7.58 7.29 -10.69
N MET A 361 8.40 6.35 -10.24
CA MET A 361 8.54 6.05 -8.81
C MET A 361 9.11 7.25 -8.02
N PRO A 362 8.38 7.76 -7.01
CA PRO A 362 8.82 8.90 -6.22
C PRO A 362 9.73 8.50 -5.07
N ASP A 363 10.65 9.38 -4.67
CA ASP A 363 11.31 9.29 -3.36
C ASP A 363 11.39 10.69 -2.72
N VAL A 364 11.65 10.74 -1.41
CA VAL A 364 11.67 11.94 -0.59
C VAL A 364 12.76 12.89 -1.07
N ASP A 365 12.40 14.15 -1.31
CA ASP A 365 13.34 15.19 -1.70
C ASP A 365 13.87 15.96 -0.49
N PHE A 366 15.02 15.55 0.02
CA PHE A 366 15.69 16.26 1.11
C PHE A 366 16.31 17.61 0.70
N ASN A 367 16.26 17.99 -0.59
CA ASN A 367 16.64 19.35 -1.04
C ASN A 367 15.46 20.32 -1.08
N SER A 368 14.27 19.87 -0.70
CA SER A 368 13.09 20.69 -0.53
C SER A 368 12.68 20.73 0.93
N ARG A 369 11.85 21.71 1.30
CA ARG A 369 11.27 21.77 2.63
C ARG A 369 10.57 20.47 2.98
N GLN A 370 10.62 20.07 4.25
CA GLN A 370 9.92 18.89 4.73
C GLN A 370 9.21 19.18 6.04
N HIS A 371 8.15 18.43 6.33
CA HIS A 371 7.53 18.46 7.65
C HIS A 371 8.47 17.81 8.67
N GLU A 372 8.50 18.38 9.87
CA GLU A 372 9.18 17.80 11.02
C GLU A 372 8.58 16.42 11.34
N PRO A 373 9.35 15.31 11.26
CA PRO A 373 8.81 13.98 11.48
C PRO A 373 8.54 13.71 12.97
N LEU A 374 7.72 12.70 13.27
CA LEU A 374 7.49 12.31 14.67
C LEU A 374 8.74 11.66 15.30
N PHE A 375 9.47 10.88 14.50
CA PHE A 375 10.70 10.19 14.89
C PHE A 375 11.81 10.42 13.87
N ILE A 376 13.05 10.41 14.37
CA ILE A 376 14.24 10.36 13.53
C ILE A 376 15.22 9.32 14.06
N LEU A 377 15.93 8.69 13.12
CA LEU A 377 17.07 7.83 13.41
C LEU A 377 18.35 8.65 13.22
N SER A 378 19.16 8.76 14.28
CA SER A 378 20.47 9.42 14.24
C SER A 378 21.51 8.49 14.87
N GLY A 379 22.44 8.01 14.05
CA GLY A 379 23.24 6.83 14.38
C GLY A 379 22.33 5.63 14.68
N GLU A 380 22.59 4.92 15.78
CA GLU A 380 21.76 3.79 16.22
C GLU A 380 20.63 4.19 17.20
N LYS A 381 20.40 5.49 17.37
CA LYS A 381 19.49 6.03 18.37
C LYS A 381 18.23 6.60 17.73
N VAL A 382 17.10 6.30 18.36
CA VAL A 382 15.79 6.81 17.96
C VAL A 382 15.46 8.02 18.80
N PHE A 383 15.09 9.11 18.15
CA PHE A 383 14.65 10.33 18.80
C PHE A 383 13.21 10.64 18.41
N TYR A 384 12.46 11.31 19.30
CA TYR A 384 11.13 11.81 19.02
C TYR A 384 10.99 13.29 19.36
N ARG A 385 10.11 13.99 18.65
CA ARG A 385 9.85 15.42 18.86
C ARG A 385 9.30 15.68 20.25
N LYS A 386 9.88 16.63 21.00
CA LYS A 386 9.42 16.98 22.36
C LYS A 386 7.99 17.54 22.36
N LYS A 387 7.66 18.36 21.36
CA LYS A 387 6.34 18.95 21.14
C LYS A 387 5.53 18.08 20.17
N LEU A 388 4.97 16.98 20.67
CA LEU A 388 4.25 15.99 19.85
C LEU A 388 3.17 16.62 18.95
N SER A 389 2.40 17.58 19.47
CA SER A 389 1.28 18.19 18.74
C SER A 389 1.64 19.30 17.76
N LYS A 390 2.92 19.65 17.61
CA LYS A 390 3.34 20.75 16.73
C LYS A 390 4.31 20.26 15.67
N ILE A 391 3.91 20.34 14.41
CA ILE A 391 4.74 19.99 13.25
C ILE A 391 5.20 21.29 12.60
N HIS A 392 6.49 21.58 12.60
CA HIS A 392 7.03 22.71 11.85
C HIS A 392 7.42 22.28 10.43
N ILE A 393 7.45 23.24 9.50
CA ILE A 393 8.05 23.03 8.18
C ILE A 393 9.51 23.47 8.27
N LEU A 394 10.41 22.55 7.95
CA LEU A 394 11.85 22.73 8.01
C LEU A 394 12.40 23.01 6.62
N SER A 395 13.37 23.92 6.52
CA SER A 395 14.18 24.04 5.32
C SER A 395 15.11 22.81 5.17
N PRO A 396 15.64 22.54 3.97
CA PRO A 396 16.65 21.49 3.76
C PRO A 396 17.81 21.50 4.78
N THR A 397 18.40 22.67 5.01
CA THR A 397 19.51 22.85 5.95
C THR A 397 19.09 22.59 7.41
N GLU A 398 17.88 23.01 7.80
CA GLU A 398 17.36 22.70 9.13
C GLU A 398 17.08 21.21 9.33
N TYR A 399 16.60 20.54 8.28
CA TYR A 399 16.35 19.10 8.32
C TYR A 399 17.65 18.30 8.46
N GLU A 400 18.72 18.70 7.76
CA GLU A 400 20.06 18.13 7.94
C GLU A 400 20.59 18.35 9.36
N ALA A 401 20.54 19.59 9.86
CA ALA A 401 20.98 19.92 11.22
C ALA A 401 20.19 19.13 12.29
N LEU A 402 18.89 18.92 12.06
CA LEU A 402 18.05 18.07 12.89
C LEU A 402 18.52 16.61 12.91
N ARG A 403 18.88 16.04 11.75
CA ARG A 403 19.37 14.65 11.66
C ARG A 403 20.74 14.47 12.32
N GLU A 404 21.62 15.46 12.20
CA GLU A 404 22.95 15.46 12.80
C GLU A 404 22.87 15.62 14.33
N ASN A 405 22.10 16.59 14.82
CA ASN A 405 22.00 16.91 16.24
C ASN A 405 20.52 17.02 16.71
N PRO A 406 19.80 15.90 16.82
CA PRO A 406 18.39 15.87 17.23
C PRO A 406 18.07 16.63 18.52
N SER A 407 18.95 16.49 19.52
CA SER A 407 18.71 17.00 20.87
C SER A 407 18.70 18.52 20.94
N GLU A 408 19.49 19.17 20.09
CA GLU A 408 19.57 20.63 19.94
C GLU A 408 18.38 21.19 19.17
N HIS A 409 17.75 20.36 18.34
CA HIS A 409 16.64 20.73 17.45
C HIS A 409 15.28 20.26 17.98
N GLY A 410 15.13 20.17 19.31
CA GLY A 410 13.81 19.95 19.92
C GLY A 410 13.37 18.48 20.03
N TYR A 411 14.28 17.52 19.82
CA TYR A 411 13.99 16.10 20.00
C TYR A 411 14.61 15.56 21.29
N THR A 412 14.12 14.41 21.74
CA THR A 412 14.66 13.66 22.87
C THR A 412 14.80 12.18 22.50
N GLU A 413 15.83 11.53 23.03
CA GLU A 413 16.11 10.11 22.76
C GLU A 413 15.01 9.24 23.38
N LEU A 414 14.53 8.25 22.63
CA LEU A 414 13.67 7.18 23.13
C LEU A 414 14.56 6.07 23.69
N THR A 415 14.59 5.94 25.02
CA THR A 415 15.63 5.15 25.69
C THR A 415 15.16 3.79 26.21
N SER A 416 13.86 3.60 26.44
CA SER A 416 13.36 2.41 27.10
C SER A 416 11.96 1.98 26.64
N LYS A 417 11.61 0.71 26.85
CA LYS A 417 10.26 0.17 26.60
C LYS A 417 9.17 0.88 27.39
N TRP A 418 9.49 1.34 28.60
CA TRP A 418 8.54 2.10 29.42
C TRP A 418 8.27 3.50 28.87
N GLU A 419 9.31 4.15 28.36
CA GLU A 419 9.15 5.43 27.65
C GLU A 419 8.34 5.24 26.35
N ALA A 420 8.62 4.18 25.60
CA ALA A 420 7.84 3.83 24.41
C ALA A 420 6.36 3.59 24.74
N PHE A 421 6.06 2.84 25.80
CA PHE A 421 4.70 2.64 26.30
C PHE A 421 4.01 3.97 26.67
N ARG A 422 4.70 4.86 27.40
CA ARG A 422 4.17 6.18 27.75
C ARG A 422 3.88 7.01 26.51
N LEU A 423 4.75 6.97 25.52
CA LEU A 423 4.58 7.69 24.26
C LEU A 423 3.41 7.14 23.44
N VAL A 424 3.30 5.81 23.32
CA VAL A 424 2.13 5.14 22.71
C VAL A 424 0.84 5.58 23.40
N THR A 425 0.82 5.55 24.74
CA THR A 425 -0.34 5.95 25.54
C THR A 425 -0.77 7.38 25.23
N LYS A 426 0.18 8.33 25.13
CA LYS A 426 -0.11 9.72 24.75
C LYS A 426 -0.74 9.80 23.36
N LEU A 427 -0.11 9.20 22.35
CA LEU A 427 -0.52 9.31 20.95
C LEU A 427 -1.84 8.58 20.66
N ARG A 428 -2.06 7.41 21.28
CA ARG A 428 -3.20 6.54 20.98
C ARG A 428 -4.42 6.75 21.88
N LEU A 429 -4.24 7.18 23.14
CA LEU A 429 -5.37 7.41 24.07
C LEU A 429 -5.76 8.88 24.18
N PHE A 430 -4.86 9.81 23.85
CA PHE A 430 -5.09 11.25 23.96
C PHE A 430 -4.76 12.00 22.66
N PRO A 431 -5.28 11.57 21.48
CA PRO A 431 -4.95 12.19 20.20
C PRO A 431 -5.29 13.69 20.17
N TYR A 432 -6.40 14.10 20.80
CA TYR A 432 -6.81 15.52 20.89
C TYR A 432 -5.81 16.46 21.58
N ILE A 433 -4.80 15.92 22.30
CA ILE A 433 -3.72 16.70 22.91
C ILE A 433 -2.41 16.59 22.12
N TYR A 434 -2.16 15.40 21.56
CA TYR A 434 -0.83 15.01 21.10
C TYR A 434 -0.73 14.73 19.60
N GLU A 435 -1.84 14.69 18.87
CA GLU A 435 -1.84 14.61 17.42
C GLU A 435 -1.14 15.84 16.81
N GLY A 436 -0.22 15.59 15.88
CA GLY A 436 0.59 16.64 15.28
C GLY A 436 -0.20 17.53 14.33
N GLU A 437 -0.22 18.84 14.59
CA GLU A 437 -0.78 19.83 13.68
C GLU A 437 0.33 20.66 13.03
N VAL A 438 0.24 20.84 11.71
CA VAL A 438 1.18 21.67 10.94
C VAL A 438 1.01 23.13 11.37
N GLN A 439 2.10 23.70 11.87
CA GLN A 439 2.11 25.07 12.36
C GLN A 439 2.21 26.06 11.19
N PRO A 440 1.54 27.23 11.27
CA PRO A 440 1.65 28.25 10.24
C PRO A 440 3.09 28.76 10.15
N VAL A 441 3.58 28.92 8.92
CA VAL A 441 4.92 29.45 8.64
C VAL A 441 4.83 30.97 8.48
N SER A 442 5.69 31.71 9.20
CA SER A 442 5.76 33.17 9.06
C SER A 442 6.27 33.57 7.67
N GLY A 443 5.91 34.77 7.19
CA GLY A 443 6.37 35.25 5.87
C GLY A 443 7.90 35.30 5.75
N ILE A 444 8.59 35.73 6.81
CA ILE A 444 10.07 35.72 6.88
C ILE A 444 10.60 34.29 6.76
N LYS A 445 10.05 33.36 7.55
CA LYS A 445 10.49 31.98 7.54
C LYS A 445 10.26 31.29 6.19
N LYS A 446 9.16 31.63 5.51
CA LYS A 446 8.87 31.15 4.15
C LYS A 446 9.91 31.61 3.15
N ILE A 447 10.36 32.87 3.23
CA ILE A 447 11.43 33.40 2.40
C ILE A 447 12.75 32.70 2.69
N GLU A 448 13.11 32.50 3.96
CA GLU A 448 14.32 31.76 4.35
C GLU A 448 14.34 30.34 3.77
N ILE A 449 13.22 29.61 3.87
CA ILE A 449 13.07 28.28 3.29
C ILE A 449 13.26 28.32 1.78
N MET A 450 12.62 29.26 1.09
CA MET A 450 12.72 29.39 -0.37
C MET A 450 14.15 29.71 -0.84
N LEU A 451 14.87 30.56 -0.08
CA LEU A 451 16.27 30.89 -0.38
C LEU A 451 17.18 29.68 -0.17
N ASP A 452 16.96 28.89 0.88
CA ASP A 452 17.71 27.66 1.14
C ASP A 452 17.49 26.63 0.02
N GLU A 453 16.23 26.37 -0.37
CA GLU A 453 15.86 25.51 -1.50
C GLU A 453 16.53 25.97 -2.81
N GLN A 454 16.45 27.27 -3.13
CA GLN A 454 17.05 27.84 -4.34
C GLN A 454 18.58 27.76 -4.31
N SER A 455 19.21 27.92 -3.15
CA SER A 455 20.67 27.80 -3.03
C SER A 455 21.17 26.37 -3.34
N ARG A 456 20.39 25.36 -2.98
CA ARG A 456 20.70 23.94 -3.20
C ARG A 456 20.41 23.49 -4.62
N LYS A 457 19.31 23.99 -5.19
CA LYS A 457 18.87 23.68 -6.56
C LYS A 457 18.49 24.97 -7.31
N PRO A 458 19.47 25.71 -7.86
CA PRO A 458 19.24 27.04 -8.45
C PRO A 458 18.32 27.05 -9.68
N GLN A 459 18.26 25.93 -10.40
CA GLN A 459 17.48 25.78 -11.64
C GLN A 459 16.03 25.33 -11.39
N ARG A 460 15.75 24.81 -10.19
CA ARG A 460 14.45 24.24 -9.83
C ARG A 460 13.38 25.33 -9.73
N GLN A 461 12.22 25.05 -10.31
CA GLN A 461 11.05 25.92 -10.15
C GLN A 461 10.52 25.89 -8.71
N PRO A 462 10.02 27.02 -8.17
CA PRO A 462 9.52 27.08 -6.82
C PRO A 462 8.25 26.23 -6.66
N ILE A 463 8.11 25.60 -5.50
CA ILE A 463 6.89 24.86 -5.14
C ILE A 463 5.69 25.84 -5.17
N PRO A 464 4.67 25.61 -6.03
CA PRO A 464 3.52 26.49 -6.12
C PRO A 464 2.72 26.46 -4.82
N GLU A 465 2.10 27.59 -4.51
CA GLU A 465 1.07 27.59 -3.47
C GLU A 465 -0.10 26.71 -3.94
N SER A 466 -0.56 25.81 -3.08
CA SER A 466 -1.66 24.92 -3.45
C SER A 466 -2.92 25.75 -3.73
N SER A 467 -3.48 25.61 -4.93
CA SER A 467 -4.80 26.17 -5.28
C SER A 467 -5.96 25.42 -4.64
N CYS A 468 -5.68 24.28 -3.99
CA CYS A 468 -6.66 23.51 -3.24
C CYS A 468 -7.15 24.29 -2.02
N ASN A 469 -8.46 24.31 -1.80
CA ASN A 469 -9.00 24.74 -0.51
C ASN A 469 -8.41 23.84 0.59
N PRO A 470 -8.07 24.39 1.77
CA PRO A 470 -7.64 23.56 2.89
C PRO A 470 -8.76 22.55 3.16
N GLU A 471 -8.46 21.28 2.91
CA GLU A 471 -9.35 20.20 3.29
C GLU A 471 -9.55 20.32 4.79
N SER A 472 -10.81 20.47 5.23
CA SER A 472 -11.11 20.25 6.63
C SER A 472 -10.88 18.77 6.87
N ASP A 473 -9.68 18.41 7.33
CA ASP A 473 -9.50 17.15 8.00
C ASP A 473 -10.54 17.16 9.13
N GLN A 474 -11.53 16.26 9.06
CA GLN A 474 -12.39 16.02 10.21
C GLN A 474 -11.45 15.60 11.33
N THR A 475 -11.12 16.55 12.19
CA THR A 475 -10.40 16.25 13.42
C THR A 475 -11.20 15.19 14.16
N VAL A 476 -10.50 14.28 14.83
CA VAL A 476 -11.05 13.11 15.53
C VAL A 476 -12.21 13.47 16.48
N LEU A 477 -12.40 14.75 16.84
CA LEU A 477 -13.51 15.27 17.64
C LEU A 477 -13.85 16.74 17.30
N ASP A 478 -14.48 17.02 16.15
CA ASP A 478 -15.26 18.27 16.05
C ASP A 478 -16.64 18.10 16.69
N TRP A 479 -16.67 18.01 18.02
CA TRP A 479 -17.92 17.96 18.81
C TRP A 479 -18.78 19.24 18.68
N ARG A 480 -18.28 20.28 17.99
CA ARG A 480 -19.04 21.49 17.66
C ARG A 480 -19.78 21.39 16.33
N THR A 481 -19.55 20.35 15.52
CA THR A 481 -20.56 19.95 14.54
C THR A 481 -21.78 19.46 15.30
N LYS A 482 -22.93 20.07 15.03
CA LYS A 482 -24.22 19.75 15.66
C LYS A 482 -24.38 18.23 15.72
N ALA A 483 -24.77 17.75 16.91
CA ALA A 483 -25.15 16.36 17.15
C ALA A 483 -25.91 15.81 15.93
N PHE A 484 -25.45 14.66 15.45
CA PHE A 484 -26.12 13.88 14.43
C PHE A 484 -27.62 13.83 14.76
N GLU A 485 -28.45 14.51 13.96
CA GLU A 485 -29.89 14.37 14.07
C GLU A 485 -30.22 12.94 13.63
N TRP A 486 -30.56 12.09 14.60
CA TRP A 486 -31.11 10.77 14.30
C TRP A 486 -32.31 10.97 13.40
N GLY A 487 -32.18 10.60 12.12
CA GLY A 487 -33.20 10.84 11.09
C GLY A 487 -34.55 10.22 11.41
N ASN A 488 -34.61 9.25 12.34
CA ASN A 488 -35.81 8.83 13.03
C ASN A 488 -35.46 7.99 14.29
N LEU A 489 -36.46 7.78 15.16
CA LEU A 489 -36.36 6.98 16.38
C LEU A 489 -36.00 5.50 16.12
N LYS A 490 -36.27 4.98 14.91
CA LYS A 490 -36.06 3.59 14.53
C LYS A 490 -34.58 3.28 14.36
N ASP A 491 -33.79 4.18 13.78
CA ASP A 491 -32.34 4.00 13.61
C ASP A 491 -31.60 3.97 14.95
N SER A 492 -32.07 4.76 15.93
CA SER A 492 -31.56 4.71 17.31
C SER A 492 -31.92 3.40 18.01
N MET A 493 -33.13 2.90 17.79
CA MET A 493 -33.58 1.63 18.34
C MET A 493 -32.88 0.42 17.71
N ASP A 494 -32.63 0.43 16.40
CA ASP A 494 -31.94 -0.65 15.69
C ASP A 494 -30.45 -0.71 16.07
N ALA A 495 -29.80 0.44 16.32
CA ALA A 495 -28.44 0.49 16.86
C ALA A 495 -28.36 -0.04 18.31
N LEU A 496 -29.33 0.32 19.15
CA LEU A 496 -29.43 -0.19 20.52
C LEU A 496 -29.80 -1.68 20.58
N ASP A 497 -30.62 -2.15 19.64
CA ASP A 497 -31.01 -3.56 19.53
C ASP A 497 -29.85 -4.40 18.99
N GLY A 498 -29.07 -3.87 18.04
CA GLY A 498 -27.81 -4.47 17.59
C GLY A 498 -26.77 -4.62 18.70
N LEU A 499 -26.63 -3.60 19.56
CA LEU A 499 -25.78 -3.64 20.75
C LEU A 499 -26.29 -4.66 21.78
N LYS A 500 -27.61 -4.84 21.93
CA LYS A 500 -28.20 -5.88 22.80
C LYS A 500 -28.02 -7.28 22.24
N LYS A 501 -28.19 -7.47 20.93
CA LYS A 501 -28.12 -8.79 20.27
C LYS A 501 -26.70 -9.37 20.23
N HIS A 502 -25.69 -8.50 20.27
CA HIS A 502 -24.27 -8.87 20.19
C HIS A 502 -23.45 -8.50 21.43
N SER A 503 -24.10 -8.11 22.54
CA SER A 503 -23.43 -7.89 23.82
C SER A 503 -22.81 -9.20 24.33
N VAL A 504 -21.49 -9.16 24.54
CA VAL A 504 -20.69 -10.25 25.14
C VAL A 504 -20.94 -10.36 26.66
N LEU A 505 -21.64 -9.39 27.25
CA LEU A 505 -22.04 -9.37 28.66
C LEU A 505 -23.50 -9.81 28.81
N LYS A 506 -23.73 -11.12 28.96
CA LYS A 506 -25.05 -11.66 29.39
C LYS A 506 -25.30 -11.29 30.86
N LEU A 507 -25.86 -10.12 31.11
CA LEU A 507 -26.53 -9.83 32.38
C LEU A 507 -27.84 -10.63 32.43
N LYS A 508 -27.82 -11.77 33.15
CA LYS A 508 -29.04 -12.49 33.53
C LYS A 508 -29.87 -11.59 34.43
N ARG A 509 -30.94 -10.99 33.89
CA ARG A 509 -31.98 -10.36 34.69
C ARG A 509 -33.06 -11.42 34.97
N THR A 510 -33.16 -11.86 36.22
CA THR A 510 -34.32 -12.60 36.72
C THR A 510 -35.50 -11.64 36.80
N GLU A 511 -36.44 -11.75 35.86
CA GLU A 511 -37.73 -11.07 35.95
C GLU A 511 -38.65 -11.86 36.90
N LYS A 512 -39.06 -11.22 38.00
CA LYS A 512 -40.27 -11.63 38.73
C LYS A 512 -41.47 -11.00 38.03
N PRO A 513 -42.61 -11.70 37.90
CA PRO A 513 -43.79 -11.13 37.26
C PRO A 513 -44.32 -9.95 38.09
N ARG A 514 -44.56 -8.82 37.44
CA ARG A 514 -45.32 -7.70 38.01
C ARG A 514 -46.78 -7.90 37.60
N GLU A 515 -47.66 -7.99 38.59
CA GLU A 515 -49.11 -7.94 38.42
C GLU A 515 -49.53 -6.59 37.85
N THR A 516 -50.39 -6.62 36.84
CA THR A 516 -51.01 -5.45 36.19
C THR A 516 -52.19 -4.97 37.03
N PRO A 517 -52.28 -3.68 37.44
CA PRO A 517 -53.53 -3.13 37.93
C PRO A 517 -54.38 -2.64 36.74
N GLU A 518 -55.61 -3.17 36.64
CA GLU A 518 -56.68 -2.61 35.82
C GLU A 518 -56.99 -1.18 36.24
N PHE A 519 -57.11 -0.27 35.27
CA PHE A 519 -57.75 1.03 35.48
C PHE A 519 -58.97 1.11 34.57
N GLN A 520 -60.14 1.20 35.21
CA GLN A 520 -61.44 1.38 34.56
C GLN A 520 -61.60 2.83 34.10
N GLU A 521 -62.12 2.97 32.88
CA GLU A 521 -62.46 4.23 32.22
C GLU A 521 -63.89 4.64 32.62
N GLU A 522 -64.05 5.77 33.31
CA GLU A 522 -65.36 6.35 33.62
C GLU A 522 -65.74 7.38 32.54
N VAL A 523 -66.66 6.98 31.66
CA VAL A 523 -67.30 7.84 30.66
C VAL A 523 -68.42 8.63 31.34
N THR A 524 -68.35 9.96 31.32
CA THR A 524 -69.50 10.83 31.60
C THR A 524 -69.93 11.56 30.34
N LEU A 525 -71.10 11.18 29.81
CA LEU A 525 -71.82 11.87 28.73
C LEU A 525 -73.12 12.46 29.29
N ARG A 526 -73.27 13.78 29.17
CA ARG A 526 -74.54 14.53 29.11
C ARG A 526 -74.30 15.54 27.98
N MET A 527 -75.07 15.64 26.90
CA MET A 527 -76.49 15.40 26.65
C MET A 527 -76.66 15.08 25.16
#